data_AF-A0A957P4G2-F1
#
_entry.id   AF-A0A957P4G2-F1
#
_cell.length_a   1.000
_cell.length_b   1.000
_cell.length_c   1.000
_cell.angle_alpha   90.00
_cell.angle_beta   90.00
_cell.angle_gamma   90.00
#
_symmetry.space_group_name_H-M   'P 1'
#
loop_
_entity.id
_entity.type
_entity.pdbx_description
1 polymer ?
#
loop_
_entity_poly.entity_id
_entity_poly.type
_entity_poly.pdbx_seq_one_letter_code
_entity_poly.pdbx_strand_id
1 'polypeptide(L)'
;LIVDKPGKTRNDDAAPPQTESEPGDADRKLPTSHDIVQQVRRWSKERRIGHTGTLDPMASGVLVLCLGVTTRLVEYYQRHDKQYYAEIVLGAATDTYDALGRITQQAPVPQLDEAKIERALAQFRGEVQQVPPL
;
A
#
# COMPACT_ATOMS: atom_id res chain seq x y z
N LEU A 1 6.44 -14.85 11.56
CA LEU A 1 6.94 -15.01 10.17
C LEU A 1 6.84 -13.66 9.50
N ILE A 2 7.92 -13.19 8.87
CA ILE A 2 7.90 -11.94 8.09
C ILE A 2 7.82 -12.34 6.63
N VAL A 3 6.88 -11.76 5.90
CA VAL A 3 6.68 -12.02 4.46
C VAL A 3 6.85 -10.71 3.72
N ASP A 4 7.56 -10.72 2.59
CA ASP A 4 7.52 -9.64 1.62
C ASP A 4 6.31 -9.87 0.70
N LYS A 5 5.24 -9.08 0.90
CA LYS A 5 4.03 -9.17 0.09
C LYS A 5 4.33 -8.55 -1.28
N PRO A 6 4.15 -9.29 -2.38
CA PRO A 6 4.27 -8.68 -3.69
C PRO A 6 3.09 -7.71 -3.91
N GLY A 7 3.41 -6.59 -4.56
CA GLY A 7 2.48 -5.56 -4.99
C GLY A 7 2.97 -4.97 -6.31
N LYS A 8 2.54 -3.75 -6.63
CA LYS A 8 3.08 -3.05 -7.80
C LYS A 8 4.50 -2.58 -7.48
N THR A 9 5.49 -3.10 -8.19
CA THR A 9 6.89 -2.68 -8.02
C THR A 9 7.13 -1.39 -8.80
N ARG A 10 8.00 -0.54 -8.25
CA ARG A 10 8.60 0.55 -9.00
C ARG A 10 9.42 -0.04 -10.14
N ASN A 11 9.25 0.46 -11.35
CA ASN A 11 10.22 0.19 -12.40
C ASN A 11 11.40 1.12 -12.09
N ASP A 12 12.40 0.64 -11.34
CA ASP A 12 13.40 1.47 -10.66
C ASP A 12 14.30 2.31 -11.60
N ASP A 13 14.18 2.18 -12.93
CA ASP A 13 14.94 2.92 -13.94
C ASP A 13 14.10 3.56 -15.08
N ALA A 14 12.76 3.64 -14.95
CA ALA A 14 11.95 4.24 -16.02
C ALA A 14 11.86 5.77 -15.88
N ALA A 15 12.36 6.49 -16.88
CA ALA A 15 11.98 7.86 -17.22
C ALA A 15 10.44 8.05 -17.12
N PRO A 16 9.92 9.28 -16.92
CA PRO A 16 8.48 9.56 -16.84
C PRO A 16 7.74 8.78 -17.92
N PRO A 17 6.58 8.18 -17.60
CA PRO A 17 6.01 7.07 -18.35
C PRO A 17 5.99 7.40 -19.84
N GLN A 18 6.94 6.82 -20.56
CA GLN A 18 6.76 6.64 -21.99
C GLN A 18 5.66 5.60 -22.08
N THR A 19 4.54 6.04 -22.64
CA THR A 19 3.41 5.20 -23.06
C THR A 19 3.93 3.88 -23.62
N GLU A 20 3.77 2.82 -22.83
CA GLU A 20 3.72 1.39 -23.19
C GLU A 20 4.17 0.56 -21.98
N SER A 21 3.23 0.25 -21.08
CA SER A 21 3.39 -0.85 -20.15
C SER A 21 3.48 -2.16 -20.94
N GLU A 22 4.46 -3.02 -20.64
CA GLU A 22 4.54 -4.35 -21.27
C GLU A 22 3.19 -5.08 -21.18
N PRO A 23 2.73 -5.74 -22.25
CA PRO A 23 1.35 -6.21 -22.39
C PRO A 23 0.93 -7.34 -21.43
N GLY A 24 1.77 -7.74 -20.47
CA GLY A 24 1.52 -8.80 -19.49
C GLY A 24 1.19 -8.35 -18.06
N ASP A 25 1.46 -7.09 -17.68
CA ASP A 25 1.34 -6.66 -16.27
C ASP A 25 -0.07 -6.12 -15.91
N ALA A 26 -0.85 -5.71 -16.91
CA ALA A 26 -2.16 -5.09 -16.69
C ALA A 26 -3.23 -6.07 -16.15
N ASP A 27 -3.05 -7.38 -16.35
CA ASP A 27 -4.05 -8.42 -16.00
C ASP A 27 -3.65 -9.27 -14.77
N ARG A 28 -2.51 -8.98 -14.13
CA ARG A 28 -2.06 -9.76 -12.97
C ARG A 28 -2.83 -9.34 -11.72
N LYS A 29 -3.73 -10.20 -11.23
CA LYS A 29 -4.38 -10.01 -9.92
C LYS A 29 -3.32 -9.95 -8.80
N LEU A 30 -3.24 -8.80 -8.13
CA LEU A 30 -2.37 -8.60 -6.97
C LEU A 30 -2.96 -9.27 -5.72
N PRO A 31 -2.13 -9.92 -4.86
CA PRO A 31 -2.65 -10.62 -3.71
C PRO A 31 -3.04 -9.67 -2.58
N THR A 32 -4.15 -9.97 -1.93
CA THR A 32 -4.52 -9.36 -0.66
C THR A 32 -3.63 -9.90 0.47
N SER A 33 -3.61 -9.20 1.61
CA SER A 33 -2.98 -9.74 2.82
C SER A 33 -3.60 -11.08 3.26
N HIS A 34 -4.89 -11.28 3.00
CA HIS A 34 -5.57 -12.55 3.28
C HIS A 34 -5.09 -13.69 2.37
N ASP A 35 -4.85 -13.42 1.09
CA ASP A 35 -4.30 -14.42 0.16
C ASP A 35 -2.95 -14.95 0.63
N ILE A 36 -2.09 -14.07 1.16
CA ILE A 36 -0.80 -14.44 1.77
C ILE A 36 -1.02 -15.32 3.01
N VAL A 37 -1.96 -14.97 3.89
CA VAL A 37 -2.33 -15.81 5.04
C VAL A 37 -2.75 -17.21 4.59
N GLN A 38 -3.56 -17.31 3.53
CA GLN A 38 -4.01 -18.61 3.00
C GLN A 38 -2.89 -19.41 2.34
N GLN A 39 -1.92 -18.75 1.73
CA GLN A 39 -0.72 -19.40 1.22
C GLN A 39 0.13 -19.98 2.35
N VAL A 40 0.42 -19.18 3.39
CA VAL A 40 1.22 -19.62 4.54
C VAL A 40 0.50 -20.70 5.34
N ARG A 41 -0.83 -20.65 5.47
CA ARG A 41 -1.65 -21.72 6.07
C ARG A 41 -1.43 -23.06 5.38
N ARG A 42 -1.42 -23.07 4.04
CA ARG A 42 -1.20 -24.30 3.25
C ARG A 42 0.21 -24.85 3.46
N TRP A 43 1.22 -24.00 3.51
CA TRP A 43 2.62 -24.41 3.68
C TRP A 43 2.96 -24.88 5.09
N SER A 44 2.53 -24.12 6.10
CA SER A 44 2.83 -24.40 7.51
C SER A 44 1.93 -25.47 8.13
N LYS A 45 0.77 -25.76 7.51
CA LYS A 45 -0.34 -26.56 8.07
C LYS A 45 -0.91 -25.99 9.37
N GLU A 46 -0.53 -24.77 9.76
CA GLU A 46 -1.07 -24.08 10.93
C GLU A 46 -2.42 -23.43 10.59
N ARG A 47 -3.42 -23.66 11.44
CA ARG A 47 -4.78 -23.14 11.23
C ARG A 47 -4.99 -21.77 11.88
N ARG A 48 -4.23 -21.42 12.91
CA ARG A 48 -4.37 -20.15 13.62
C ARG A 48 -3.28 -19.19 13.12
N ILE A 49 -3.62 -18.36 12.15
CA ILE A 49 -2.70 -17.37 11.56
C ILE A 49 -3.40 -16.01 11.52
N GLY A 50 -2.72 -14.96 11.97
CA GLY A 50 -3.15 -13.57 11.86
C GLY A 50 -2.01 -12.67 11.39
N HIS A 51 -2.33 -11.50 10.83
CA HIS A 51 -1.35 -10.49 10.43
C HIS A 51 -1.43 -9.24 11.33
N THR A 52 -0.34 -8.50 11.47
CA THR A 52 -0.25 -7.31 12.34
C THR A 52 -0.64 -6.00 11.64
N GLY A 53 -1.16 -6.09 10.42
CA GLY A 53 -1.67 -4.96 9.66
C GLY A 53 -2.01 -5.41 8.25
N THR A 54 -3.06 -4.83 7.67
CA THR A 54 -3.44 -5.09 6.29
C THR A 54 -2.60 -4.20 5.39
N LEU A 55 -1.99 -4.80 4.37
CA LEU A 55 -1.52 -4.08 3.18
C LEU A 55 -2.55 -4.23 2.06
N ASP A 56 -2.85 -3.12 1.39
CA ASP A 56 -3.72 -3.09 0.23
C ASP A 56 -3.16 -3.99 -0.90
N PRO A 57 -4.02 -4.47 -1.82
CA PRO A 57 -3.57 -5.33 -2.91
C PRO A 57 -2.40 -4.75 -3.69
N MET A 58 -2.44 -3.45 -4.03
CA MET A 58 -1.36 -2.81 -4.79
C MET A 58 -0.09 -2.54 -3.99
N ALA A 59 -0.17 -2.43 -2.67
CA ALA A 59 1.00 -2.19 -1.83
C ALA A 59 1.89 -3.44 -1.80
N SER A 60 3.20 -3.21 -1.91
CA SER A 60 4.22 -4.22 -1.64
C SER A 60 4.85 -4.00 -0.25
N GLY A 61 5.61 -4.98 0.23
CA GLY A 61 6.47 -4.82 1.40
C GLY A 61 6.07 -5.69 2.59
N VAL A 62 6.44 -5.24 3.79
CA VAL A 62 6.51 -6.09 4.98
C VAL A 62 5.13 -6.45 5.53
N LEU A 63 4.79 -7.74 5.49
CA LEU A 63 3.61 -8.33 6.14
C LEU A 63 4.06 -9.29 7.26
N VAL A 64 3.84 -8.89 8.52
CA VAL A 64 4.17 -9.72 9.68
C VAL A 64 3.00 -10.63 10.03
N LEU A 65 3.27 -11.94 10.07
CA LEU A 65 2.33 -13.00 10.41
C LEU A 65 2.66 -13.65 11.76
N CYS A 66 1.65 -13.79 12.60
CA CYS A 66 1.69 -14.53 13.85
C CYS A 66 1.01 -15.89 13.65
N LEU A 67 1.66 -16.97 14.08
CA LEU A 67 1.22 -18.36 13.90
C LEU A 67 0.92 -19.02 15.26
N GLY A 68 -0.12 -19.84 15.30
CA GLY A 68 -0.55 -20.59 16.47
C GLY A 68 -0.80 -19.67 17.66
N VAL A 69 -0.15 -20.00 18.78
CA VAL A 69 -0.26 -19.28 20.05
C VAL A 69 0.22 -17.84 19.98
N THR A 70 1.06 -17.47 19.01
CA THR A 70 1.60 -16.10 18.89
C THR A 70 0.60 -15.11 18.28
N THR A 71 -0.53 -15.58 17.73
CA THR A 71 -1.61 -14.70 17.24
C THR A 71 -2.18 -13.77 18.32
N ARG A 72 -2.01 -14.12 19.61
CA ARG A 72 -2.31 -13.23 20.73
C ARG A 72 -1.47 -11.94 20.73
N LEU A 73 -0.35 -11.91 20.00
CA LEU A 73 0.53 -10.74 19.90
C LEU A 73 0.08 -9.74 18.82
N VAL A 74 -0.88 -10.10 17.97
CA VAL A 74 -1.33 -9.26 16.84
C VAL A 74 -1.78 -7.87 17.31
N GLU A 75 -2.59 -7.82 18.37
CA GLU A 75 -3.14 -6.56 18.91
C GLU A 75 -2.06 -5.60 19.44
N TYR A 76 -0.92 -6.14 19.88
CA TYR A 76 0.22 -5.35 20.36
C TYR A 76 0.99 -4.78 19.18
N TYR A 77 1.33 -5.63 18.20
CA TYR A 77 2.11 -5.23 17.03
C TYR A 77 1.34 -4.33 16.05
N GLN A 78 0.01 -4.42 16.03
CA GLN A 78 -0.80 -3.60 15.13
C GLN A 78 -0.73 -2.10 15.46
N ARG A 79 -0.41 -1.75 16.71
CA ARG A 79 -0.31 -0.36 17.19
C ARG A 79 1.08 0.25 17.05
N HIS A 80 2.06 -0.51 16.59
CA HIS A 80 3.40 0.03 16.36
C HIS A 80 3.42 0.92 15.13
N ASP A 81 4.36 1.86 15.14
CA ASP A 81 4.65 2.74 14.02
C ASP A 81 4.97 1.94 12.76
N LYS A 82 4.56 2.51 11.63
CA LYS A 82 4.77 1.95 10.29
C LYS A 82 5.35 3.04 9.41
N GLN A 83 6.28 2.64 8.55
CA GLN A 83 6.90 3.53 7.57
C GLN A 83 6.47 3.08 6.18
N TYR A 84 6.11 4.06 5.37
CA TYR A 84 5.62 3.86 4.01
C TYR A 84 6.41 4.75 3.06
N TYR A 85 6.68 4.21 1.89
CA TYR A 85 7.12 4.97 0.74
C TYR A 85 5.99 4.94 -0.28
N ALA A 86 5.60 6.10 -0.80
CA ALA A 86 4.47 6.25 -1.70
C ALA A 86 4.77 7.28 -2.79
N GLU A 87 4.21 7.07 -3.97
CA GLU A 87 4.19 8.02 -5.07
C GLU A 87 2.76 8.49 -5.28
N ILE A 88 2.58 9.79 -5.46
CA ILE A 88 1.26 10.42 -5.62
C ILE A 88 1.21 11.10 -6.98
N VAL A 89 0.13 10.85 -7.73
CA VAL A 89 -0.18 11.57 -8.96
C VAL A 89 -1.07 12.76 -8.62
N LEU A 90 -0.58 13.97 -8.84
CA LEU A 90 -1.37 15.19 -8.63
C LEU A 90 -2.26 15.48 -9.85
N GLY A 91 -3.42 16.10 -9.60
CA GLY A 91 -4.37 16.50 -10.65
C GLY A 91 -5.41 15.44 -11.01
N ALA A 92 -5.42 14.29 -10.33
CA ALA A 92 -6.46 13.27 -10.46
C ALA A 92 -6.89 12.76 -9.09
N ALA A 93 -8.18 12.48 -8.93
CA ALA A 93 -8.73 11.75 -7.79
C ALA A 93 -9.44 10.50 -8.28
N THR A 94 -9.38 9.42 -7.49
CA THR A 94 -10.05 8.15 -7.77
C THR A 94 -11.04 7.79 -6.67
N ASP A 95 -11.97 6.87 -6.96
CA ASP A 95 -12.97 6.39 -5.99
C ASP A 95 -12.37 5.54 -4.85
N THR A 96 -11.21 4.91 -5.07
CA THR A 96 -10.48 4.13 -4.06
C THR A 96 -9.27 4.86 -3.47
N TYR A 97 -9.04 6.11 -3.87
CA TYR A 97 -7.89 6.93 -3.49
C TYR A 97 -6.52 6.32 -3.82
N ASP A 98 -6.48 5.36 -4.73
CA ASP A 98 -5.27 4.72 -5.23
C ASP A 98 -5.30 4.57 -6.76
N ALA A 99 -4.25 3.97 -7.32
CA ALA A 99 -4.09 3.83 -8.76
C ALA A 99 -4.97 2.74 -9.41
N LEU A 100 -5.68 1.93 -8.61
CA LEU A 100 -6.59 0.89 -9.10
C LEU A 100 -8.03 1.38 -9.27
N GLY A 101 -8.36 2.52 -8.64
CA GLY A 101 -9.69 3.12 -8.71
C GLY A 101 -10.01 3.76 -10.05
N ARG A 102 -11.30 4.07 -10.23
CA ARG A 102 -11.77 4.86 -11.37
C ARG A 102 -11.59 6.34 -11.06
N ILE A 103 -11.14 7.10 -12.05
CA ILE A 103 -11.00 8.55 -11.92
C ILE A 103 -12.38 9.17 -11.71
N THR A 104 -12.52 9.93 -10.62
CA THR A 104 -13.75 10.66 -10.25
C THR A 104 -13.62 12.16 -10.50
N GLN A 105 -12.39 12.69 -10.47
CA GLN A 105 -12.11 14.10 -10.70
C GLN A 105 -10.75 14.30 -11.37
N GLN A 106 -10.65 15.34 -12.20
CA GLN A 106 -9.40 15.82 -12.75
C GLN A 106 -9.31 17.34 -12.60
N ALA A 107 -8.09 17.85 -12.40
CA ALA A 107 -7.80 19.27 -12.31
C ALA A 107 -6.39 19.57 -12.83
N PRO A 108 -6.15 20.75 -13.43
CA PRO A 108 -4.81 21.14 -13.82
C PRO A 108 -3.89 21.26 -12.60
N VAL A 109 -2.68 20.71 -12.70
CA VAL A 109 -1.66 20.87 -11.66
C VAL A 109 -0.96 22.22 -11.87
N PRO A 110 -0.96 23.12 -10.87
CA PRO A 110 -0.28 24.40 -10.99
C PRO A 110 1.26 24.21 -11.02
N GLN A 111 2.00 25.27 -11.34
CA GLN A 111 3.45 25.22 -11.25
C GLN A 111 3.89 25.07 -9.78
N LEU A 112 4.46 23.90 -9.47
CA LEU A 112 4.97 23.54 -8.16
C LEU A 112 6.46 23.85 -8.06
N ASP A 113 6.85 24.22 -6.86
CA ASP A 113 8.23 24.28 -6.41
C ASP A 113 8.31 23.56 -5.05
N GLU A 114 9.52 23.21 -4.63
CA GLU A 114 9.75 22.48 -3.37
C GLU A 114 9.15 23.22 -2.17
N ALA A 115 9.24 24.55 -2.14
CA ALA A 115 8.72 25.37 -1.06
C ALA A 115 7.18 25.29 -0.95
N LYS A 116 6.45 25.27 -2.06
CA LYS A 116 5.00 25.09 -2.08
C LYS A 116 4.60 23.69 -1.59
N ILE A 117 5.32 22.66 -2.03
CA ILE A 117 5.06 21.28 -1.60
C ILE A 117 5.30 21.13 -0.10
N GLU A 118 6.43 21.62 0.40
CA GLU A 118 6.78 21.57 1.82
C GLU A 118 5.78 22.31 2.71
N ARG A 119 5.29 23.47 2.27
CA ARG A 119 4.23 24.20 2.98
C ARG A 119 2.93 23.41 3.02
N ALA A 120 2.55 22.75 1.94
CA ALA A 120 1.35 21.92 1.89
C ALA A 120 1.49 20.67 2.79
N LEU A 121 2.67 20.05 2.83
CA LEU A 121 2.95 18.86 3.66
C LEU A 121 3.07 19.17 5.16
N ALA A 122 3.40 20.40 5.54
CA ALA A 122 3.58 20.78 6.94
C ALA A 122 2.37 20.45 7.83
N GLN A 123 1.15 20.57 7.30
CA GLN A 123 -0.09 20.25 8.04
C GLN A 123 -0.30 18.76 8.30
N PHE A 124 0.45 17.88 7.63
CA PHE A 124 0.37 16.42 7.77
C PHE A 124 1.46 15.85 8.69
N ARG A 125 2.28 16.71 9.31
CA ARG A 125 3.36 16.30 10.21
C ARG A 125 2.92 16.40 11.67
N GLY A 126 3.16 15.35 12.45
CA GLY A 126 2.72 15.25 13.85
C GLY A 126 1.40 14.51 14.00
N GLU A 127 0.70 14.75 15.12
CA GLU A 127 -0.63 14.17 15.34
C GLU A 127 -1.68 14.91 14.53
N VAL A 128 -2.43 14.16 13.72
CA VAL A 128 -3.49 14.69 12.86
C VAL A 128 -4.76 13.85 12.99
N GLN A 129 -5.91 14.49 12.79
CA GLN A 129 -7.19 13.79 12.67
C GLN A 129 -7.39 13.37 11.22
N GLN A 130 -7.50 12.06 10.98
CA GLN A 130 -7.72 11.50 9.64
C GLN A 130 -9.11 10.87 9.57
N VAL A 131 -9.86 11.21 8.52
CA VAL A 131 -11.07 10.47 8.16
C VAL A 131 -10.63 9.23 7.37
N PRO A 132 -11.02 8.01 7.79
CA PRO A 132 -10.69 6.80 7.04
C PRO A 132 -11.26 6.86 5.61
N PRO A 133 -10.58 6.24 4.62
CA PRO A 133 -11.11 6.10 3.27
C PRO A 133 -12.42 5.27 3.27
N LEU A 134 -13.30 5.54 2.31
CA LEU A 134 -14.61 4.89 2.14
C LEU A 134 -14.51 3.51 1.48
#